data_AF-A0A962MC38-F1
#
_entry.id   AF-A0A962MC38-F1
#
_cell.length_a   1.000
_cell.length_b   1.000
_cell.length_c   1.000
_cell.angle_alpha   90.00
_cell.angle_beta   90.00
_cell.angle_gamma   90.00
#
_symmetry.space_group_name_H-M   'P 1'
#
loop_
_entity.id
_entity.type
_entity.pdbx_description
1 polymer ?
#
loop_
_entity_poly.entity_id
_entity_poly.type
_entity_poly.pdbx_seq_one_letter_code
_entity_poly.pdbx_strand_id
1 'polypeptide(L)'
;MVQIADRLAFPIVRRVPTVAARQAAGLRSLLLRYLLSACLLTAGGPAQADNNPAKPLVVGSEQDYPPFATGTTDHTAGGFSVELWKAVAAESGLDYVIHV
;
A
#
# COMPACT_ATOMS: atom_id res chain seq x y z
N MET A 1 -72.38 52.28 30.60
CA MET A 1 -71.74 52.69 29.33
C MET A 1 -70.23 52.70 29.61
N VAL A 2 -69.51 51.58 29.40
CA VAL A 2 -68.78 51.20 28.15
C VAL A 2 -67.86 52.36 27.72
N GLN A 3 -66.53 52.26 27.70
CA GLN A 3 -65.76 51.42 26.78
C GLN A 3 -64.32 51.20 27.30
N ILE A 4 -63.91 49.94 27.38
CA ILE A 4 -62.55 49.49 27.70
C ILE A 4 -61.73 49.64 26.41
N ALA A 5 -60.68 50.47 26.46
CA ALA A 5 -59.76 50.68 25.35
C ALA A 5 -58.64 49.63 25.35
N ASP A 6 -58.63 48.92 24.23
CA ASP A 6 -57.70 47.94 23.72
C ASP A 6 -56.25 48.49 23.63
N ARG A 7 -55.28 47.80 24.25
CA ARG A 7 -53.85 47.96 23.95
C ARG A 7 -53.11 46.63 24.05
N LEU A 8 -53.17 45.90 22.94
CA LEU A 8 -52.05 45.24 22.25
C LEU A 8 -51.03 44.51 23.14
N ALA A 9 -51.39 43.32 23.60
CA ALA A 9 -50.42 42.29 23.96
C ALA A 9 -50.27 41.33 22.78
N PHE A 10 -49.30 41.59 21.90
CA PHE A 10 -48.89 40.64 20.85
C PHE A 10 -48.25 39.41 21.49
N PRO A 11 -48.70 38.17 21.21
CA PRO A 11 -48.02 36.98 21.68
C PRO A 11 -46.74 36.76 20.87
N ILE A 12 -45.58 36.84 21.54
CA ILE A 12 -44.29 36.41 20.98
C ILE A 12 -44.31 34.87 20.91
N VAL A 13 -44.63 34.34 19.74
CA VAL A 13 -44.53 32.90 19.45
C VAL A 13 -43.05 32.53 19.32
N ARG A 14 -42.46 31.97 20.37
CA ARG A 14 -41.12 31.37 20.30
C ARG A 14 -41.21 30.05 19.53
N ARG A 15 -40.67 30.00 18.31
CA ARG A 15 -40.49 28.74 17.57
C ARG A 15 -39.42 27.91 18.27
N VAL A 16 -39.82 26.83 18.92
CA VAL A 16 -38.89 25.82 19.44
C VAL A 16 -38.33 25.06 18.23
N PRO A 17 -37.00 25.00 18.02
CA PRO A 17 -36.45 24.17 16.96
C PRO A 17 -36.75 22.70 17.28
N THR A 18 -37.43 22.04 16.34
CA THR A 18 -37.89 20.66 16.43
C THR A 18 -36.69 19.72 16.64
N VAL A 19 -36.64 19.05 17.78
CA VAL A 19 -35.60 18.06 18.15
C VAL A 19 -35.37 17.00 17.06
N ALA A 20 -36.39 16.71 16.25
CA ALA A 20 -36.35 15.79 15.10
C ALA A 20 -35.29 16.14 14.03
N ALA A 21 -34.99 17.43 13.81
CA ALA A 21 -34.01 17.85 12.80
C ALA A 21 -32.56 17.48 13.17
N ARG A 22 -32.24 17.34 14.46
CA ARG A 22 -30.91 16.91 14.94
C ARG A 22 -30.70 15.40 14.80
N GLN A 23 -31.76 14.60 14.79
CA GLN A 23 -31.66 13.13 14.77
C GLN A 23 -31.34 12.55 13.38
N ALA A 24 -31.88 13.14 12.30
CA ALA A 24 -31.64 12.68 10.93
C ALA A 24 -30.19 12.93 10.44
N ALA A 25 -29.55 14.00 10.90
CA ALA A 25 -28.16 14.31 10.56
C ALA A 25 -27.15 13.34 11.21
N GLY A 26 -27.47 12.83 12.40
CA GLY A 26 -26.64 11.86 13.12
C GLY A 26 -26.60 10.49 12.43
N LEU A 27 -27.76 9.99 11.99
CA LEU A 27 -27.87 8.69 11.30
C LEU A 27 -27.14 8.69 9.95
N ARG A 28 -27.26 9.78 9.19
CA ARG A 28 -26.55 9.94 7.90
C ARG A 28 -25.03 9.98 8.09
N SER A 29 -24.55 10.65 9.14
CA SER A 29 -23.11 10.69 9.49
C SER A 29 -22.57 9.31 9.89
N LEU A 30 -23.35 8.53 10.66
CA LEU A 30 -23.00 7.17 11.05
C LEU A 30 -22.94 6.22 9.85
N LEU A 31 -23.93 6.28 8.96
CA LEU A 31 -23.95 5.50 7.72
C LEU A 31 -22.76 5.83 6.82
N LEU A 32 -22.43 7.12 6.66
CA LEU A 32 -21.30 7.54 5.82
C LEU A 32 -19.97 7.00 6.36
N ARG A 33 -19.78 7.08 7.69
CA ARG A 33 -18.59 6.52 8.35
C ARG A 33 -18.52 5.02 8.19
N TYR A 34 -19.62 4.32 8.41
CA TYR A 34 -19.68 2.86 8.25
C TYR A 34 -19.32 2.43 6.82
N LEU A 35 -19.89 3.11 5.81
CA LEU A 35 -19.57 2.86 4.39
C LEU A 35 -18.11 3.18 4.06
N LEU A 36 -17.57 4.27 4.60
CA LEU A 36 -16.17 4.62 4.41
C LEU A 36 -15.26 3.54 5.01
N SER A 37 -15.52 3.13 6.25
CA SER A 37 -14.78 2.05 6.92
C SER A 37 -14.83 0.75 6.11
N ALA A 38 -16.03 0.33 5.70
CA ALA A 38 -16.22 -0.87 4.90
C ALA A 38 -15.45 -0.80 3.56
N CYS A 39 -15.44 0.37 2.91
CA CYS A 39 -14.69 0.60 1.67
C CYS A 39 -13.17 0.55 1.89
N LEU A 40 -12.66 1.11 3.00
CA LEU A 40 -11.24 1.01 3.33
C LEU A 40 -10.81 -0.43 3.63
N LEU A 41 -11.67 -1.25 4.24
CA LEU A 41 -11.38 -2.65 4.51
C LEU A 41 -11.33 -3.51 3.23
N THR A 42 -12.04 -3.12 2.17
CA THR A 42 -12.05 -3.86 0.89
C THR A 42 -11.04 -3.35 -0.14
N ALA A 43 -10.37 -2.23 0.12
CA ALA A 43 -9.41 -1.63 -0.81
C ALA A 43 -8.05 -2.36 -0.88
N GLY A 44 -7.73 -3.22 0.09
CA GLY A 44 -6.55 -4.07 0.06
C GLY A 44 -6.78 -5.32 -0.80
N GLY A 45 -6.64 -5.20 -2.12
CA GLY A 45 -6.57 -6.37 -3.00
C GLY A 45 -5.35 -7.25 -2.69
N PRO A 46 -5.35 -8.54 -3.06
CA PRO A 46 -4.18 -9.39 -2.88
C PRO A 46 -2.98 -8.77 -3.60
N ALA A 47 -1.88 -8.56 -2.88
CA ALA A 47 -0.61 -8.19 -3.49
C ALA A 47 -0.25 -9.30 -4.49
N GLN A 48 -0.25 -8.97 -5.77
CA GLN A 48 0.18 -9.89 -6.81
C GLN A 48 1.69 -10.07 -6.63
N ALA A 49 2.10 -11.28 -6.24
CA ALA A 49 3.50 -11.65 -6.32
C ALA A 49 3.95 -11.48 -7.77
N ASP A 50 5.05 -10.78 -7.97
CA ASP A 50 5.66 -10.65 -9.28
C ASP A 50 6.10 -12.06 -9.71
N ASN A 51 5.28 -12.72 -10.54
CA ASN A 51 5.56 -14.04 -11.10
C ASN A 51 6.56 -13.94 -12.26
N ASN A 52 7.38 -12.91 -12.28
CA ASN A 52 8.51 -12.84 -13.19
C ASN A 52 9.43 -14.01 -12.84
N PRO A 53 9.72 -14.95 -13.77
CA PRO A 53 10.72 -15.98 -13.52
C PRO A 53 11.96 -15.30 -12.94
N ALA A 54 12.42 -15.76 -11.77
CA ALA A 54 13.47 -15.12 -11.01
C ALA A 54 14.64 -14.82 -11.95
N LYS A 55 14.92 -13.53 -12.18
CA LYS A 55 15.94 -13.12 -13.14
C LYS A 55 17.29 -13.70 -12.66
N PRO A 56 18.07 -14.35 -13.54
CA PRO A 56 19.32 -14.97 -13.12
C PRO A 56 20.30 -13.93 -12.58
N LEU A 57 21.10 -14.34 -11.59
CA LEU A 57 22.23 -13.57 -11.10
C LEU A 57 23.30 -13.50 -12.19
N VAL A 58 23.58 -12.29 -12.68
CA VAL A 58 24.64 -12.07 -13.68
C VAL A 58 25.87 -11.51 -12.97
N VAL A 59 26.99 -12.21 -13.06
CA VAL A 59 28.27 -11.84 -12.43
C VAL A 59 29.33 -11.64 -13.50
N GLY A 60 30.04 -10.52 -13.46
CA GLY A 60 31.24 -10.29 -14.27
C GLY A 60 32.51 -10.43 -13.41
N SER A 61 33.57 -10.97 -13.99
CA SER A 61 34.89 -11.14 -13.37
C SER A 61 36.01 -10.87 -14.39
N GLU A 62 37.24 -10.69 -13.95
CA GLU A 62 38.40 -10.49 -14.84
C GLU A 62 38.80 -11.78 -15.59
N GLN A 63 39.38 -11.65 -16.78
CA GLN A 63 39.99 -12.78 -17.52
C GLN A 63 41.41 -13.05 -17.04
N ASP A 64 41.77 -14.33 -16.92
CA ASP A 64 43.13 -14.79 -16.62
C ASP A 64 43.80 -14.01 -15.47
N TYR A 65 43.06 -13.80 -14.39
CA TYR A 65 43.51 -13.12 -13.17
C TYR A 65 43.61 -14.09 -11.97
N PRO A 66 44.57 -15.05 -12.00
CA PRO A 66 44.73 -16.00 -10.91
C PRO A 66 45.19 -15.31 -9.62
N PRO A 67 44.77 -15.81 -8.44
CA PRO A 67 43.96 -17.03 -8.23
C PRO A 67 42.43 -16.77 -8.23
N PHE A 68 41.99 -15.54 -8.50
CA PHE A 68 40.60 -15.12 -8.28
C PHE A 68 39.69 -15.46 -9.45
N ALA A 69 40.20 -15.35 -10.68
CA ALA A 69 39.49 -15.68 -11.90
C ALA A 69 40.44 -16.36 -12.88
N THR A 70 40.12 -17.56 -13.32
CA THR A 70 40.94 -18.33 -14.26
C THR A 70 40.16 -18.68 -15.50
N GLY A 71 40.84 -18.76 -16.65
CA GLY A 71 40.22 -19.03 -17.93
C GLY A 71 39.84 -17.74 -18.64
N THR A 72 39.57 -17.89 -19.95
CA THR A 72 39.33 -16.79 -20.88
C THR A 72 37.90 -16.80 -21.45
N THR A 73 37.07 -17.73 -21.00
CA THR A 73 35.68 -17.92 -21.45
C THR A 73 34.80 -18.39 -20.31
N ASP A 74 33.49 -18.10 -20.39
CA ASP A 74 32.47 -18.51 -19.42
C ASP A 74 32.49 -20.03 -19.12
N HIS A 75 32.81 -20.86 -20.12
CA HIS A 75 32.91 -22.32 -19.96
C HIS A 75 34.16 -22.78 -19.19
N THR A 76 35.21 -21.97 -19.23
CA THR A 76 36.50 -22.23 -18.57
C THR A 76 36.66 -21.45 -17.26
N ALA A 77 35.63 -20.67 -16.88
CA ALA A 77 35.65 -19.80 -15.71
C ALA A 77 35.85 -20.59 -14.42
N GLY A 78 36.91 -20.25 -13.69
CA GLY A 78 37.25 -20.81 -12.39
C GLY A 78 37.94 -19.78 -11.50
N GLY A 79 38.57 -20.23 -10.42
CA GLY A 79 39.21 -19.36 -9.44
C GLY A 79 38.29 -19.01 -8.27
N PHE A 80 38.87 -18.39 -7.25
CA PHE A 80 38.20 -18.18 -5.96
C PHE A 80 36.89 -17.39 -6.09
N SER A 81 36.89 -16.28 -6.85
CA SER A 81 35.71 -15.41 -6.99
C SER A 81 34.59 -16.12 -7.75
N VAL A 82 34.94 -16.87 -8.80
CA VAL A 82 33.98 -17.64 -9.58
C VAL A 82 33.30 -18.72 -8.72
N GLU A 83 34.07 -19.49 -7.95
CA GLU A 83 33.52 -20.54 -7.08
C GLU A 83 32.71 -19.97 -5.90
N LEU A 84 33.12 -18.81 -5.36
CA LEU A 84 32.34 -18.09 -4.36
C LEU A 84 30.95 -17.74 -4.87
N TRP A 85 30.85 -17.15 -6.07
CA TRP A 85 29.56 -16.74 -6.61
C TRP A 85 28.67 -17.92 -7.00
N LYS A 86 29.25 -19.03 -7.48
CA LYS A 86 28.51 -20.28 -7.67
C LYS A 86 27.90 -20.78 -6.35
N ALA A 87 28.66 -20.75 -5.26
CA ALA A 87 28.16 -21.15 -3.94
C ALA A 87 27.06 -20.22 -3.42
N VAL A 88 27.21 -18.90 -3.59
CA VAL A 88 26.19 -17.91 -3.21
C VAL A 88 24.88 -18.13 -3.99
N ALA A 89 24.97 -18.37 -5.30
CA ALA A 89 23.80 -18.65 -6.13
C ALA A 89 23.09 -19.94 -5.68
N ALA A 90 23.85 -20.99 -5.38
CA ALA A 90 23.31 -22.26 -4.89
C ALA A 90 22.60 -22.10 -3.53
N GLU A 91 23.22 -21.41 -2.56
CA GLU A 91 22.63 -21.16 -1.24
C GLU A 91 21.36 -20.28 -1.33
N SER A 92 21.35 -19.34 -2.28
CA SER A 92 20.22 -18.42 -2.48
C SER A 92 19.09 -19.01 -3.34
N GLY A 93 19.29 -20.21 -3.91
CA GLY A 93 18.34 -20.81 -4.85
C GLY A 93 18.16 -20.00 -6.15
N LEU A 94 19.23 -19.35 -6.62
CA LEU A 94 19.22 -18.52 -7.82
C LEU A 94 19.86 -19.23 -9.01
N ASP A 95 19.23 -19.11 -10.17
CA ASP A 95 19.91 -19.33 -11.44
C ASP A 95 21.01 -18.27 -11.64
N TYR A 96 22.09 -18.61 -12.34
CA TYR A 96 23.22 -17.69 -12.54
C TYR A 96 23.86 -17.78 -13.91
N VAL A 97 24.55 -16.69 -14.28
CA VAL A 97 25.44 -16.59 -15.44
C VAL A 97 26.72 -15.89 -14.99
N ILE A 98 27.89 -16.47 -15.28
CA ILE A 98 29.20 -15.89 -14.96
C ILE A 98 29.91 -15.57 -16.27
N HIS A 99 30.32 -14.30 -16.40
CA HIS A 99 31.12 -13.80 -17.50
C HIS A 99 32.53 -13.51 -17.01
N VAL A 100 33.52 -14.11 -17.68
CA VAL A 100 34.95 -13.81 -17.51
C VAL A 100 35.47 -13.24 -18.81
#